data_AF-A0A453KHT1-F1
#
_entry.id   AF-A0A453KHT1-F1
#
_cell.length_a   1.000
_cell.length_b   1.000
_cell.length_c   1.000
_cell.angle_alpha   90.00
_cell.angle_beta   90.00
_cell.angle_gamma   90.00
#
_symmetry.space_group_name_H-M   'P 1'
#
loop_
_entity.id
_entity.type
_entity.pdbx_description
1 polymer ?
#
loop_
_entity_poly.entity_id
_entity_poly.type
_entity_poly.pdbx_seq_one_letter_code
_entity_poly.pdbx_strand_id
1 'polypeptide(L)'
;YRWKEDFQADLAAGITVGVMLVPQAMSYAKLAGLHPIYGLYTGFVPLFVYAIFGSSRQLAVGPVALVSLLVSNVLGGIVNSSSELYTELAILLAFMVGILECLMALLR
;
A
#
# COMPACT_ATOMS: atom_id res chain seq x y z
N TYR A 1 21.87 15.78 -3.32
CA TYR A 1 20.80 15.92 -4.32
C TYR A 1 21.26 16.96 -5.34
N ARG A 2 21.38 16.62 -6.63
CA ARG A 2 21.84 17.56 -7.66
C ARG A 2 20.61 18.20 -8.29
N TRP A 3 20.07 19.20 -7.61
CA TRP A 3 18.79 19.85 -7.93
C TRP A 3 18.60 20.29 -9.38
N LYS A 4 19.68 20.63 -10.10
CA LYS A 4 19.60 21.09 -11.49
C LYS A 4 19.39 19.96 -12.51
N GLU A 5 19.75 18.72 -12.16
CA GLU A 5 19.67 17.56 -13.06
C GLU A 5 18.59 16.59 -12.61
N ASP A 6 18.54 16.30 -11.32
CA ASP A 6 17.66 15.27 -10.76
C ASP A 6 16.20 15.73 -10.71
N PHE A 7 15.93 17.03 -10.50
CA PHE A 7 14.58 17.54 -10.25
C PHE A 7 13.62 17.34 -11.42
N GLN A 8 14.07 17.62 -12.65
CA GLN A 8 13.22 17.46 -13.84
C GLN A 8 12.92 15.98 -14.12
N ALA A 9 13.91 15.11 -13.93
CA ALA A 9 13.76 13.67 -14.11
C ALA A 9 12.85 13.08 -13.02
N ASP A 10 13.06 13.44 -11.75
CA ASP A 10 12.27 12.98 -10.61
C ASP A 10 10.81 13.46 -10.70
N LEU A 11 10.57 14.69 -11.19
CA LEU A 11 9.21 15.19 -11.40
C LEU A 11 8.48 14.41 -12.50
N ALA A 12 9.12 14.19 -13.64
CA ALA A 12 8.54 13.42 -14.74
C ALA A 12 8.27 11.96 -14.33
N ALA A 13 9.22 11.34 -13.63
CA ALA A 13 9.07 9.99 -13.09
C ALA A 13 7.95 9.91 -12.04
N GLY A 14 7.90 10.86 -11.10
CA GLY A 14 6.88 10.93 -10.06
C GLY A 14 5.47 11.08 -10.62
N ILE A 15 5.27 11.94 -11.63
CA ILE A 15 3.98 12.08 -12.32
C ILE A 15 3.60 10.76 -13.01
N THR A 16 4.53 10.14 -13.73
CA THR A 16 4.28 8.90 -14.47
C THR A 16 3.88 7.76 -13.52
N VAL A 17 4.66 7.55 -12.46
CA VAL A 17 4.39 6.52 -11.46
C VAL A 17 3.10 6.82 -10.69
N GLY A 18 2.86 8.08 -10.32
CA GLY A 18 1.65 8.49 -9.62
C GLY A 18 0.38 8.24 -10.43
N VAL A 19 0.39 8.56 -11.73
CA VAL A 19 -0.75 8.29 -12.63
C VAL A 19 -1.02 6.78 -12.75
N MET A 20 0.02 5.95 -12.80
CA MET A 20 -0.13 4.49 -12.82
C MET A 20 -0.62 3.91 -11.49
N LEU A 21 -0.19 4.51 -10.38
CA LEU A 21 -0.52 4.04 -9.03
C LEU A 21 -2.02 4.11 -8.72
N VAL A 22 -2.72 5.15 -9.18
CA VAL A 22 -4.17 5.35 -8.92
C VAL A 22 -5.02 4.16 -9.39
N PRO A 23 -5.04 3.78 -10.68
CA PRO A 23 -5.83 2.64 -11.15
C PRO A 23 -5.30 1.31 -10.60
N GLN A 24 -3.99 1.18 -10.41
CA GLN A 24 -3.37 -0.03 -9.86
C GLN A 24 -3.83 -0.28 -8.42
N ALA A 25 -3.78 0.73 -7.56
CA ALA A 25 -4.18 0.63 -6.17
C ALA A 25 -5.68 0.34 -6.01
N MET A 26 -6.52 0.98 -6.84
CA MET A 26 -7.96 0.71 -6.89
C MET A 26 -8.27 -0.73 -7.32
N SER A 27 -7.54 -1.27 -8.28
CA SER A 27 -7.67 -2.66 -8.73
C SER A 27 -7.28 -3.63 -7.62
N TYR A 28 -6.18 -3.36 -6.92
CA TYR A 28 -5.69 -4.21 -5.84
C TYR A 28 -6.62 -4.23 -4.62
N ALA A 29 -7.24 -3.10 -4.27
CA ALA A 29 -8.29 -3.10 -3.26
C ALA A 29 -9.47 -4.01 -3.64
N LYS A 30 -9.87 -4.05 -4.92
CA LYS A 30 -10.91 -4.98 -5.38
C LYS A 30 -10.45 -6.44 -5.29
N LEU A 31 -9.18 -6.73 -5.59
CA LEU A 31 -8.62 -8.08 -5.38
C LEU A 31 -8.68 -8.50 -3.90
N ALA A 32 -8.48 -7.54 -2.98
CA ALA A 32 -8.62 -7.72 -1.55
C ALA A 32 -10.07 -7.79 -1.06
N GLY A 33 -11.07 -7.72 -1.95
CA GLY A 33 -12.48 -7.71 -1.56
C GLY A 33 -12.97 -6.40 -0.94
N LEU A 34 -12.20 -5.31 -1.04
CA LEU A 34 -12.48 -4.02 -0.43
C LEU A 34 -12.97 -2.99 -1.47
N HIS A 35 -13.62 -1.93 -0.97
CA HIS A 35 -14.00 -0.79 -1.81
C HIS A 35 -12.74 -0.08 -2.37
N PRO A 36 -12.74 0.40 -3.63
CA PRO A 36 -11.54 0.98 -4.26
C PRO A 36 -10.88 2.14 -3.52
N ILE A 37 -11.65 2.87 -2.69
CA ILE A 37 -11.15 3.96 -1.86
C ILE A 37 -10.05 3.50 -0.88
N TYR A 38 -10.12 2.28 -0.36
CA TYR A 38 -9.09 1.72 0.52
C TYR A 38 -7.77 1.46 -0.22
N GLY A 39 -7.83 1.24 -1.53
CA GLY A 39 -6.65 1.18 -2.39
C GLY A 39 -5.92 2.52 -2.44
N LEU A 40 -6.67 3.62 -2.57
CA LEU A 40 -6.07 4.96 -2.58
C LEU A 40 -5.40 5.30 -1.25
N TYR A 41 -5.98 4.90 -0.12
CA TYR A 41 -5.36 5.08 1.20
C TYR A 41 -4.05 4.31 1.32
N THR A 42 -4.01 3.05 0.88
CA THR A 42 -2.80 2.21 0.91
C THR A 42 -1.76 2.60 -0.15
N GLY A 43 -2.17 3.29 -1.22
CA GLY A 43 -1.25 3.87 -2.21
C GLY A 43 -0.63 5.19 -1.75
N PHE A 44 -1.37 6.02 -1.02
CA PHE A 44 -0.92 7.37 -0.65
C PHE A 44 -0.14 7.41 0.66
N VAL A 45 -0.69 6.84 1.74
CA VAL A 45 -0.14 7.00 3.09
C VAL A 45 1.26 6.35 3.20
N PRO A 46 1.48 5.09 2.77
CA PRO A 46 2.81 4.48 2.82
C PRO A 46 3.83 5.21 1.95
N LEU A 47 3.43 5.80 0.82
CA LEU A 47 4.33 6.63 0.00
C LEU A 47 4.87 7.82 0.79
N PHE A 48 3.97 8.53 1.47
CA PHE A 48 4.33 9.71 2.25
C PHE A 48 5.24 9.34 3.44
N VAL A 49 4.91 8.26 4.14
CA VAL A 49 5.74 7.73 5.23
C VAL A 49 7.12 7.29 4.71
N TYR A 50 7.16 6.55 3.60
CA TYR A 50 8.41 6.08 3.00
C TYR A 50 9.27 7.23 2.46
N ALA A 51 8.67 8.32 1.96
CA ALA A 51 9.42 9.49 1.53
C ALA A 51 10.23 10.15 2.67
N ILE A 52 9.78 10.00 3.93
CA ILE A 52 10.43 10.57 5.12
C ILE A 52 11.44 9.59 5.72
N PHE A 53 11.07 8.31 5.83
CA PHE A 53 11.85 7.29 6.56
C PHE A 53 12.60 6.30 5.65
N GLY A 54 12.37 6.35 4.35
CA GLY A 54 12.90 5.40 3.38
C GLY A 54 14.41 5.55 3.18
N SER A 55 15.07 4.41 3.00
CA SER A 55 16.51 4.35 2.73
C SER A 55 16.85 4.34 1.23
N SER A 56 15.91 3.93 0.38
CA SER A 56 16.10 3.87 -1.08
C SER A 56 15.39 5.02 -1.78
N ARG A 57 16.11 5.70 -2.67
CA ARG A 57 15.61 6.87 -3.41
C ARG A 57 14.71 6.50 -4.58
N GLN A 58 14.76 5.23 -5.02
CA GLN A 58 14.07 4.75 -6.22
C GLN A 58 12.95 3.74 -5.89
N LEU A 59 12.82 3.33 -4.63
CA LEU A 59 11.80 2.37 -4.25
C LEU A 59 10.44 3.06 -4.13
N ALA A 60 9.52 2.71 -5.03
CA ALA A 60 8.10 3.04 -4.89
C ALA A 60 7.42 1.97 -4.04
N VAL A 61 7.02 2.34 -2.83
CA VAL A 61 6.23 1.48 -1.93
C VAL A 61 4.76 1.60 -2.31
N GLY A 62 3.94 0.56 -2.18
CA GLY A 62 2.52 0.66 -2.49
C GLY A 62 1.80 -0.67 -2.30
N PRO A 63 0.48 -0.71 -2.57
CA PRO A 63 -0.26 -1.96 -2.52
C PRO A 63 0.27 -2.92 -3.58
N VAL A 64 0.31 -4.20 -3.24
CA VAL A 64 0.80 -5.28 -4.12
C VAL A 64 -0.33 -6.29 -4.36
N ALA A 65 -0.46 -6.76 -5.61
CA ALA A 65 -1.49 -7.70 -6.01
C ALA A 65 -1.48 -8.99 -5.17
N LEU A 66 -0.30 -9.56 -4.92
CA LEU A 66 -0.15 -10.79 -4.12
C LEU A 66 -0.66 -10.61 -2.70
N VAL A 67 -0.26 -9.52 -2.02
CA VAL A 67 -0.72 -9.23 -0.66
C VAL A 67 -2.25 -9.06 -0.62
N SER A 68 -2.81 -8.41 -1.65
CA SER A 68 -4.26 -8.23 -1.76
C SER A 68 -5.01 -9.56 -1.89
N LEU A 69 -4.47 -10.50 -2.67
CA LEU A 69 -5.03 -11.84 -2.78
C LEU A 69 -4.92 -12.63 -1.48
N LEU A 70 -3.82 -12.50 -0.74
CA LEU A 70 -3.65 -13.15 0.56
C LEU A 70 -4.67 -12.63 1.58
N VAL A 71 -4.88 -11.31 1.64
CA VAL A 71 -5.91 -10.70 2.49
C VAL A 71 -7.29 -11.24 2.14
N SER A 72 -7.62 -11.29 0.85
CA SER A 72 -8.89 -11.83 0.36
C SER A 72 -9.09 -13.30 0.71
N ASN A 73 -8.04 -14.12 0.56
CA ASN A 73 -8.08 -15.55 0.86
C ASN A 73 -8.31 -15.81 2.35
N VAL A 74 -7.64 -15.06 3.23
CA VAL A 74 -7.78 -15.20 4.69
C VAL A 74 -9.16 -14.71 5.15
N LEU A 75 -9.56 -13.50 4.76
CA LEU A 75 -10.81 -12.91 5.21
C LEU A 75 -12.04 -13.59 4.59
N GLY A 76 -11.95 -14.01 3.33
CA GLY A 76 -13.03 -14.72 2.64
C GLY A 76 -13.36 -16.09 3.25
N GLY A 77 -12.44 -16.69 4.00
CA GLY A 77 -12.71 -17.89 4.80
C GLY A 77 -13.45 -17.63 6.11
N ILE A 78 -13.57 -16.36 6.53
CA ILE A 78 -14.13 -15.96 7.83
C ILE A 78 -15.48 -15.26 7.63
N VAL A 79 -15.54 -14.27 6.74
CA VAL A 79 -16.71 -13.38 6.52
C VAL A 79 -16.87 -13.06 5.04
N ASN A 80 -18.11 -12.88 4.60
CA ASN A 80 -18.42 -12.42 3.24
C ASN A 80 -18.00 -10.95 3.04
N SER A 81 -17.43 -10.63 1.88
CA SER A 81 -16.97 -9.27 1.53
C SER A 81 -18.04 -8.19 1.47
N SER A 82 -19.33 -8.56 1.51
CA SER A 82 -20.46 -7.62 1.59
C SER A 82 -20.74 -7.10 2.99
N SER A 83 -20.16 -7.71 4.03
CA SER A 83 -20.36 -7.30 5.42
C SER A 83 -19.44 -6.13 5.79
N GLU A 84 -19.94 -5.17 6.57
CA GLU A 84 -19.12 -4.09 7.14
C GLU A 84 -17.95 -4.63 7.97
N LEU A 85 -18.18 -5.75 8.67
CA LEU A 85 -17.18 -6.47 9.47
C LEU A 85 -15.96 -6.90 8.64
N TYR A 86 -16.12 -7.15 7.34
CA TYR A 86 -15.00 -7.51 6.46
C TYR A 86 -13.93 -6.42 6.41
N THR A 87 -14.38 -5.16 6.34
CA THR A 87 -13.48 -4.00 6.29
C THR A 87 -12.77 -3.80 7.62
N GLU A 88 -13.49 -3.95 8.73
CA GLU A 88 -12.92 -3.84 10.08
C GLU A 88 -11.85 -4.90 10.33
N LEU A 89 -12.12 -6.14 9.93
CA LEU A 89 -11.15 -7.24 10.02
C LEU A 89 -9.92 -7.00 9.13
N ALA A 90 -10.10 -6.43 7.93
CA ALA A 90 -8.98 -6.06 7.07
C ALA A 90 -8.08 -4.99 7.71
N ILE A 91 -8.69 -3.98 8.35
CA ILE A 91 -7.96 -2.94 9.08
C ILE A 91 -7.22 -3.54 10.28
N LEU A 92 -7.88 -4.40 11.05
CA LEU A 92 -7.27 -5.09 12.19
C LEU A 92 -6.09 -5.96 11.74
N LEU A 93 -6.25 -6.73 10.66
CA LEU A 93 -5.20 -7.55 10.09
C LEU A 93 -3.99 -6.69 9.67
N ALA A 94 -4.23 -5.57 8.98
CA ALA A 94 -3.18 -4.64 8.60
C ALA A 94 -2.44 -4.07 9.83
N PHE A 95 -3.17 -3.74 10.89
CA PHE A 95 -2.60 -3.26 12.14
C PHE A 95 -1.73 -4.32 12.83
N MET A 96 -2.20 -5.58 12.89
CA MET A 96 -1.42 -6.70 13.44
C MET A 96 -0.13 -6.94 12.65
N VAL A 97 -0.20 -6.93 11.31
CA VAL A 97 0.97 -7.06 10.44
C VAL A 97 1.96 -5.92 10.70
N GLY A 98 1.49 -4.67 10.81
CA GLY A 98 2.35 -3.53 11.12
C GLY A 98 3.07 -3.67 12.46
N ILE A 99 2.40 -4.16 13.51
CA ILE A 99 3.05 -4.45 14.81
C ILE A 99 4.14 -5.51 14.64
N LEU A 100 3.85 -6.59 13.92
CA LEU A 100 4.83 -7.66 13.68
C LEU A 100 6.04 -7.15 12.90
N GLU A 101 5.84 -6.33 11.88
CA GLU A 101 6.92 -5.69 11.11
C GLU A 101 7.77 -4.77 11.98
N CYS A 102 7.15 -3.95 12.84
CA CYS A 102 7.88 -3.11 13.80
C CYS A 102 8.68 -3.94 14.81
N LEU A 103 8.12 -5.04 15.33
CA LEU A 103 8.81 -5.95 16.24
C LEU A 103 10.01 -6.62 15.56
N MET A 104 9.82 -7.14 14.34
CA MET A 104 10.90 -7.73 13.55
C MET A 104 11.99 -6.71 13.24
N ALA A 105 11.62 -5.45 12.98
CA ALA A 105 12.59 -4.37 12.77
C ALA A 105 13.40 -4.03 14.03
N LEU A 106 12.82 -4.18 15.22
CA LEU A 106 13.50 -3.93 16.51
C LEU A 106 14.40 -5.09 16.95
N LEU A 107 14.05 -6.32 16.57
CA LEU A 107 14.84 -7.53 16.86
C LEU A 107 16.01 -7.75 15.89
N ARG A 108 16.03 -7.01 14.77
CA ARG A 108 17.09 -7.04 13.77
C ARG A 108 18.18 -6.03 14.11
#